data_AF-A0A0D7APG7-F1
#
_entry.id   AF-A0A0D7APG7-F1
#
_cell.length_a   1.000
_cell.length_b   1.000
_cell.length_c   1.000
_cell.angle_alpha   90.00
_cell.angle_beta   90.00
_cell.angle_gamma   90.00
#
_symmetry.space_group_name_H-M   'P 1'
#
loop_
_entity.id
_entity.type
_entity.pdbx_description
1 polymer ?
#
loop_
_entity_poly.entity_id
_entity_poly.type
_entity_poly.pdbx_seq_one_letter_code
_entity_poly.pdbx_strand_id
1 'polypeptide(L)' 'PGPVVTAQGSEEYFADRIIDECWHGCSFQYLVHWVGEGPEGDLWLPCHEL' A
#
# COMPACT_ATOMS: atom_id res chain seq x y z
N PRO A 1 -12.96 -1.19 4.58
CA PRO A 1 -12.54 -1.11 5.99
C PRO A 1 -11.76 0.18 6.21
N GLY A 2 -12.11 0.96 7.23
CA GLY A 2 -11.48 2.27 7.42
C GLY A 2 -10.02 2.16 7.90
N PRO A 3 -9.20 3.19 7.67
CA PRO A 3 -7.84 3.25 8.18
C PRO A 3 -7.77 3.07 9.70
N VAL A 4 -6.74 2.36 10.17
CA VAL A 4 -6.36 2.33 11.58
C VAL A 4 -5.49 3.55 11.86
N VAL A 5 -6.02 4.52 12.59
CA VAL A 5 -5.23 5.67 13.03
C VAL A 5 -4.36 5.23 14.21
N THR A 6 -3.04 5.27 14.05
CA THR A 6 -2.14 4.98 15.16
C THR A 6 -2.08 6.11 16.17
N ALA A 7 -1.52 5.84 17.35
CA ALA A 7 -1.38 6.83 18.42
C ALA A 7 -0.54 8.06 18.01
N GLN A 8 0.20 7.97 16.91
CA GLN A 8 0.97 9.09 16.33
C GLN A 8 0.18 9.90 15.28
N GLY A 9 -1.06 9.52 14.99
CA GLY A 9 -1.91 10.18 13.99
C GLY A 9 -1.64 9.75 12.55
N SER A 10 -0.84 8.68 12.33
CA SER A 10 -0.65 8.09 11.01
C SER A 10 -1.81 7.16 10.67
N GLU A 11 -2.33 7.28 9.46
CA GLU A 11 -3.34 6.36 8.93
C GLU A 11 -2.64 5.11 8.39
N GLU A 12 -2.79 3.98 9.09
CA GLU A 12 -2.30 2.68 8.65
C GLU A 12 -3.43 1.89 8.01
N TYR A 13 -3.19 1.38 6.81
CA TYR A 13 -4.12 0.53 6.08
C TYR A 13 -3.57 -0.90 6.05
N PHE A 14 -4.46 -1.89 6.11
CA PHE A 14 -4.03 -3.29 5.97
C PHE A 14 -3.93 -3.64 4.49
N ALA A 15 -2.73 -3.97 4.05
CA ALA A 15 -2.51 -4.55 2.72
C ALA A 15 -3.19 -5.93 2.64
N ASP A 16 -4.02 -6.13 1.62
CA ASP A 16 -4.61 -7.45 1.30
C ASP A 16 -3.57 -8.30 0.58
N ARG A 17 -3.03 -7.76 -0.52
CA ARG A 17 -2.03 -8.42 -1.36
C ARG A 17 -1.23 -7.43 -2.18
N ILE A 18 -0.05 -7.85 -2.62
CA ILE A 18 0.70 -7.20 -3.69
C ILE A 18 0.16 -7.74 -5.01
N ILE A 19 -0.29 -6.83 -5.88
CA ILE A 19 -0.79 -7.15 -7.22
C ILE A 19 0.37 -7.26 -8.21
N ASP A 20 1.31 -6.32 -8.13
CA ASP A 20 2.39 -6.19 -9.10
C ASP A 20 3.67 -5.66 -8.44
N GLU A 21 4.81 -5.97 -9.06
CA GLU A 21 6.13 -5.47 -8.69
C GLU A 21 6.76 -4.83 -9.92
N CYS A 22 7.22 -3.59 -9.78
CA CYS A 22 7.87 -2.86 -10.86
C CYS A 22 9.19 -2.28 -10.37
N TRP A 23 10.23 -2.44 -11.17
CA TRP A 23 11.49 -1.75 -10.96
C TRP A 23 11.43 -0.35 -11.57
N HIS A 24 11.46 0.68 -10.73
CA HIS A 24 11.37 2.07 -11.16
C HIS A 24 12.62 2.83 -10.72
N GLY A 25 13.50 3.12 -11.67
CA GLY A 25 14.78 3.79 -11.43
C GLY A 25 15.75 2.89 -10.66
N CYS A 26 16.00 3.22 -9.39
CA CYS A 26 16.95 2.50 -8.52
C CYS A 26 16.26 1.68 -7.43
N SER A 27 14.93 1.62 -7.39
CA SER A 27 14.17 0.94 -6.34
C SER A 27 13.00 0.14 -6.88
N PHE A 28 12.61 -0.89 -6.14
CA PHE A 28 11.36 -1.60 -6.39
C PHE A 28 10.17 -0.79 -5.85
N GLN A 29 9.10 -0.80 -6.62
CA GLN A 29 7.78 -0.34 -6.21
C GLN A 29 6.82 -1.52 -6.34
N TYR A 30 5.80 -1.53 -5.48
CA TYR A 30 4.80 -2.58 -5.42
C TYR A 30 3.42 -1.97 -5.52
N LEU A 31 2.58 -2.53 -6.38
CA LEU A 31 1.18 -2.16 -6.43
C LEU A 31 0.46 -2.94 -5.34
N VAL A 32 -0.03 -2.23 -4.33
CA VAL A 32 -0.66 -2.82 -3.15
C VAL A 32 -2.17 -2.65 -3.25
N HIS A 33 -2.89 -3.76 -3.09
CA HIS A 33 -4.34 -3.78 -2.88
C HIS A 33 -4.61 -3.72 -1.38
N TRP A 34 -5.56 -2.89 -0.96
CA TRP A 34 -5.92 -2.73 0.45
C TRP A 34 -7.17 -3.52 0.81
N VAL A 35 -7.22 -4.04 2.04
CA VAL A 35 -8.34 -4.85 2.51
C VAL A 35 -9.63 -4.03 2.48
N GLY A 36 -10.54 -4.46 1.59
CA GLY A 36 -11.88 -3.90 1.47
C GLY A 36 -11.97 -2.53 0.80
N GLU A 37 -10.92 -2.14 0.08
CA GLU A 37 -10.97 -1.13 -0.98
C GLU A 37 -11.23 -1.81 -2.33
N GLY A 38 -11.82 -1.06 -3.27
CA GLY A 38 -11.92 -1.51 -4.65
C GLY A 38 -10.59 -1.37 -5.41
N PRO A 39 -10.52 -1.80 -6.68
CA PRO A 39 -9.32 -1.62 -7.51
C PRO A 39 -8.90 -0.15 -7.68
N GLU A 40 -9.83 0.78 -7.45
CA GLU A 40 -9.58 2.23 -7.48
C GLU A 40 -8.72 2.70 -6.30
N GLY A 41 -8.63 1.91 -5.23
CA GLY A 41 -7.78 2.16 -4.08
C GLY A 41 -6.36 1.62 -4.21
N ASP A 42 -6.04 0.92 -5.31
CA ASP A 42 -4.71 0.33 -5.49
C ASP A 42 -3.64 1.41 -5.65
N LEU A 43 -2.57 1.31 -4.86
CA LEU A 43 -1.51 2.32 -4.84
C LEU A 43 -0.14 1.70 -5.01
N TRP A 44 0.72 2.36 -5.80
CA TRP A 44 2.14 2.02 -5.89
C TRP A 44 2.88 2.56 -4.67
N LEU A 45 3.46 1.65 -3.88
CA LEU A 45 4.30 1.97 -2.74
C LEU A 45 5.76 1.61 -3.02
N PRO A 46 6.71 2.45 -2.57
CA PRO A 46 8.12 2.10 -2.65
C PRO A 46 8.44 0.98 -1.64
N CYS A 47 9.47 0.17 -1.94
CA CYS A 47 9.89 -0.96 -1.10
C CYS A 47 10.17 -0.62 0.38
N HIS A 48 10.43 0.64 0.72
CA HIS A 48 10.71 1.05 2.09
C HIS A 48 9.47 1.41 2.91
N GLU A 49 8.28 1.45 2.29
CA GLU A 49 6.99 1.72 2.94
C GLU A 49 6.13 0.46 3.12
N LEU A 50 6.63 -0.70 2.68
CA LEU A 50 6.10 -2.03 3.00
C LEU A 50 6.84 -2.61 4.21
#